data_AF-A0A3Q1G7B1-F1
#
_entry.id   AF-A0A3Q1G7B1-F1
#
_cell.length_a   1.000
_cell.length_b   1.000
_cell.length_c   1.000
_cell.angle_alpha   90.00
_cell.angle_beta   90.00
_cell.angle_gamma   90.00
#
_symmetry.space_group_name_H-M   'P 1'
#
loop_
_entity.id
_entity.type
_entity.pdbx_description
1 polymer ?
#
loop_
_entity_poly.entity_id
_entity_poly.type
_entity_poly.pdbx_seq_one_letter_code
_entity_poly.pdbx_strand_id
1 'polypeptide(L)'
;MAASFRSLPASCNNKWYYTRQQIDNSPSRRAGLDPDKELSYRQQAANLLQDMGQRLNVSQLTINTAIVYMHRFYMVQSFTRFHRNVIAPAALFLAAKVEEQPRKLEHVIKVAHACLNPQEPSPDVRSDAYLQQAQDLVILESIILQTLAFEITIDHPHTHVVKCTQHWGISRTSR
;
A
#
# COMPACT_ATOMS: atom_id res chain seq x y z
N MET A 1 28.04 36.03 12.47
CA MET A 1 26.72 36.29 11.85
C MET A 1 26.21 34.98 11.26
N ALA A 2 25.36 34.27 12.00
CA ALA A 2 24.77 33.02 11.54
C ALA A 2 23.69 33.34 10.49
N ALA A 3 23.82 32.78 9.30
CA ALA A 3 22.82 32.92 8.26
C ALA A 3 21.53 32.24 8.71
N SER A 4 20.50 33.04 8.98
CA SER A 4 19.15 32.57 9.25
C SER A 4 18.65 31.74 8.07
N PHE A 5 18.40 30.46 8.31
CA PHE A 5 17.64 29.61 7.38
C PHE A 5 16.28 30.25 7.17
N ARG A 6 16.07 30.83 5.99
CA ARG A 6 14.73 31.27 5.55
C ARG A 6 13.83 30.04 5.51
N SER A 7 12.81 30.05 6.36
CA SER A 7 11.71 29.08 6.31
C SER A 7 11.08 29.13 4.92
N LEU A 8 11.05 27.98 4.25
CA LEU A 8 10.31 27.81 3.00
C LEU A 8 8.81 28.03 3.27
N PRO A 9 8.07 28.69 2.36
CA PRO A 9 6.65 28.94 2.53
C PRO A 9 5.87 27.61 2.56
N ALA A 10 5.14 27.39 3.65
CA ALA A 10 4.30 26.22 3.88
C ALA A 10 2.99 26.34 3.09
N SER A 11 3.01 26.04 1.79
CA SER A 11 1.78 25.90 1.00
C SER A 11 1.96 25.05 -0.25
N CYS A 12 2.53 23.85 -0.09
CA CYS A 12 2.31 22.67 -0.92
C CYS A 12 3.10 21.50 -0.29
N ASN A 13 2.58 20.27 -0.37
CA ASN A 13 3.38 19.03 -0.28
C ASN A 13 3.69 18.35 1.10
N ASN A 14 2.96 18.63 2.19
CA ASN A 14 3.23 18.00 3.50
C ASN A 14 2.11 17.08 4.05
N LYS A 15 1.15 16.67 3.21
CA LYS A 15 -0.07 15.95 3.66
C LYS A 15 0.21 14.53 4.18
N TRP A 16 1.22 13.86 3.63
CA TRP A 16 1.52 12.44 3.91
C TRP A 16 2.83 12.22 4.66
N TYR A 17 3.43 13.30 5.15
CA TYR A 17 4.63 13.24 5.99
C TYR A 17 4.22 13.58 7.42
N TYR A 18 4.65 12.73 8.35
CA TYR A 18 4.20 12.79 9.73
C TYR A 18 5.40 12.90 10.67
N THR A 19 5.25 13.67 11.74
CA THR A 19 6.21 13.67 12.84
C THR A 19 6.13 12.37 13.62
N ARG A 20 7.17 12.04 14.39
CA ARG A 20 7.15 10.86 15.28
C ARG A 20 5.96 10.89 16.22
N GLN A 21 5.65 12.06 16.80
CA GLN A 21 4.49 12.23 17.68
C GLN A 21 3.15 11.98 16.97
N GLN A 22 3.02 12.31 15.68
CA GLN A 22 1.81 12.02 14.91
C GLN A 22 1.68 10.53 14.60
N ILE A 23 2.79 9.86 14.28
CA ILE A 23 2.83 8.40 14.11
C ILE A 23 2.52 7.72 15.44
N ASP A 24 3.00 8.27 16.55
CA ASP A 24 2.78 7.72 17.87
C ASP A 24 1.34 7.89 18.37
N ASN A 25 0.59 8.79 17.75
CA ASN A 25 -0.83 8.99 17.98
C ASN A 25 -1.68 8.50 16.80
N SER A 26 -1.25 7.43 16.11
CA SER A 26 -2.00 6.83 14.99
C SER A 26 -3.43 6.43 15.38
N PRO A 27 -4.38 6.34 14.42
CA PRO A 27 -5.73 5.85 14.69
C PRO A 27 -5.76 4.46 15.33
N SER A 28 -4.82 3.59 14.96
CA SER A 28 -4.70 2.24 15.53
C SER A 28 -4.26 2.28 17.00
N ARG A 29 -3.29 3.15 17.35
CA ARG A 29 -2.84 3.34 18.73
C ARG A 29 -3.92 3.94 19.62
N ARG A 30 -4.68 4.92 19.11
CA ARG A 30 -5.84 5.47 19.82
C ARG A 30 -6.94 4.44 20.05
N ALA A 31 -7.03 3.43 19.19
CA ALA A 31 -7.92 2.28 19.37
C ALA A 31 -7.35 1.18 20.29
N GLY A 32 -6.21 1.43 20.96
CA GLY A 32 -5.59 0.52 21.91
C GLY A 32 -4.65 -0.52 21.29
N LEU A 33 -4.25 -0.37 20.03
CA LEU A 33 -3.27 -1.26 19.41
C LEU A 33 -1.85 -0.92 19.88
N ASP A 34 -1.13 -1.93 20.35
CA ASP A 34 0.28 -1.81 20.73
C ASP A 34 1.16 -1.36 19.54
N PRO A 35 2.17 -0.48 19.75
CA PRO A 35 3.04 0.03 18.69
C PRO A 35 3.79 -1.06 17.91
N ASP A 36 4.34 -2.07 18.59
CA ASP A 36 5.10 -3.14 17.95
C ASP A 36 4.17 -4.04 17.15
N LYS A 37 2.95 -4.23 17.64
CA LYS A 37 1.90 -4.95 16.91
C LYS A 37 1.45 -4.19 15.66
N GLU A 38 1.29 -2.87 15.72
CA GLU A 38 0.99 -2.04 14.55
C GLU A 38 2.10 -2.15 13.50
N LEU A 39 3.36 -2.06 13.92
CA LEU A 39 4.52 -2.23 13.04
C LEU A 39 4.52 -3.61 12.38
N SER A 40 4.30 -4.67 13.15
CA SER A 40 4.20 -6.04 12.65
C SER A 40 3.08 -6.18 11.62
N TYR A 41 1.92 -5.58 11.85
CA TYR A 41 0.81 -5.60 10.88
C TYR A 41 1.14 -4.89 9.58
N ARG A 42 1.84 -3.75 9.64
CA ARG A 42 2.30 -3.04 8.42
C ARG A 42 3.30 -3.90 7.63
N GLN A 43 4.24 -4.55 8.30
CA GLN A 43 5.21 -5.46 7.66
C GLN A 43 4.51 -6.67 7.02
N GLN A 44 3.61 -7.32 7.76
CA GLN A 44 2.83 -8.46 7.24
C GLN A 44 1.97 -8.06 6.03
N ALA A 45 1.35 -6.87 6.06
CA ALA A 45 0.59 -6.35 4.94
C ALA A 45 1.47 -6.10 3.71
N ALA A 46 2.68 -5.54 3.91
CA ALA A 46 3.64 -5.32 2.83
C ALA A 46 4.13 -6.64 2.21
N ASN A 47 4.40 -7.66 3.03
CA ASN A 47 4.78 -9.00 2.55
C ASN A 47 3.64 -9.62 1.74
N LEU A 48 2.40 -9.53 2.20
CA LEU A 48 1.24 -10.02 1.46
C LEU A 48 1.09 -9.30 0.10
N LEU A 49 1.26 -7.98 0.07
CA LEU A 49 1.25 -7.20 -1.18
C LEU A 49 2.35 -7.65 -2.14
N GLN A 50 3.55 -7.93 -1.62
CA GLN A 50 4.68 -8.42 -2.40
C GLN A 50 4.38 -9.80 -3.01
N ASP A 51 3.93 -10.75 -2.20
CA ASP A 51 3.62 -12.11 -2.64
C ASP A 51 2.48 -12.13 -3.66
N MET A 52 1.41 -11.38 -3.39
CA MET A 52 0.29 -11.23 -4.32
C MET A 52 0.73 -10.58 -5.63
N GLY A 53 1.53 -9.52 -5.55
CA GLY A 53 2.01 -8.80 -6.73
C GLY A 53 2.87 -9.65 -7.63
N GLN A 54 3.75 -10.47 -7.06
CA GLN A 54 4.55 -11.45 -7.80
C GLN A 54 3.67 -12.50 -8.48
N ARG A 55 2.68 -13.06 -7.78
CA ARG A 55 1.74 -14.04 -8.35
C ARG A 55 0.84 -13.46 -9.44
N LEU A 56 0.46 -12.18 -9.32
CA LEU A 56 -0.28 -11.44 -10.34
C LEU A 56 0.60 -10.94 -11.49
N ASN A 57 1.92 -11.15 -11.41
CA ASN A 57 2.90 -10.70 -12.38
C ASN A 57 2.77 -9.20 -12.68
N VAL A 58 2.66 -8.37 -11.63
CA VAL A 58 2.71 -6.91 -11.75
C VAL A 58 4.11 -6.40 -11.42
N SER A 59 4.43 -5.20 -11.88
CA SER A 59 5.76 -4.61 -11.66
C SER A 59 6.02 -4.32 -10.18
N GLN A 60 7.30 -4.28 -9.77
CA GLN A 60 7.67 -3.86 -8.42
C GLN A 60 7.23 -2.41 -8.13
N LEU A 61 7.16 -1.56 -9.16
CA LEU A 61 6.61 -0.20 -9.04
C LEU A 61 5.16 -0.25 -8.54
N THR A 62 4.31 -1.07 -9.16
CA THR A 62 2.92 -1.27 -8.75
C THR A 62 2.79 -1.78 -7.32
N ILE A 63 3.63 -2.75 -6.93
CA ILE A 63 3.66 -3.27 -5.56
C ILE A 63 4.04 -2.17 -4.57
N ASN A 64 5.07 -1.39 -4.89
CA ASN A 64 5.51 -0.28 -4.05
C ASN A 64 4.40 0.79 -3.92
N THR A 65 3.69 1.12 -5.01
CA THR A 65 2.55 2.04 -4.98
C THR A 65 1.46 1.53 -4.05
N ALA A 66 1.11 0.24 -4.11
CA ALA A 66 0.14 -0.38 -3.21
C ALA A 66 0.58 -0.35 -1.74
N ILE A 67 1.88 -0.58 -1.47
CA ILE A 67 2.45 -0.49 -0.11
C ILE A 67 2.32 0.93 0.43
N VAL A 68 2.60 1.95 -0.39
CA VAL A 68 2.43 3.36 0.01
C VAL A 68 0.96 3.67 0.29
N TYR A 69 0.02 3.18 -0.53
CA TYR A 69 -1.41 3.32 -0.26
C TYR A 69 -1.79 2.70 1.08
N MET A 70 -1.33 1.49 1.38
CA MET A 70 -1.57 0.84 2.67
C MET A 70 -1.01 1.67 3.84
N HIS A 71 0.22 2.17 3.72
CA HIS A 71 0.82 2.99 4.78
C HIS A 71 0.05 4.27 5.05
N ARG A 72 -0.33 4.99 3.98
CA ARG A 72 -1.13 6.22 4.04
C ARG A 72 -2.54 5.95 4.58
N PHE A 73 -3.18 4.86 4.14
CA PHE A 73 -4.50 4.46 4.59
C PHE A 73 -4.56 4.28 6.11
N TYR A 74 -3.59 3.56 6.69
CA TYR A 74 -3.54 3.32 8.14
C TYR A 74 -3.01 4.49 8.97
N MET A 75 -2.69 5.63 8.35
CA MET A 75 -2.52 6.90 9.08
C MET A 75 -3.84 7.63 9.29
N VAL A 76 -4.89 7.26 8.56
CA VAL A 76 -6.25 7.82 8.67
C VAL A 76 -7.22 6.82 9.29
N GLN A 77 -7.09 5.54 8.95
CA GLN A 77 -7.93 4.43 9.42
C GLN A 77 -7.18 3.54 10.41
N SER A 78 -7.93 2.75 11.19
CA SER A 78 -7.37 1.81 12.17
C SER A 78 -7.34 0.36 11.65
N PHE A 79 -6.29 -0.39 12.00
CA PHE A 79 -6.23 -1.85 11.80
C PHE A 79 -7.31 -2.61 12.55
N THR A 80 -7.87 -2.05 13.63
CA THR A 80 -8.98 -2.67 14.38
C THR A 80 -10.30 -2.61 13.62
N ARG A 81 -10.47 -1.62 12.72
CA ARG A 81 -11.66 -1.45 11.89
C ARG A 81 -11.51 -2.12 10.53
N PHE A 82 -10.33 -2.00 9.92
CA PHE A 82 -10.05 -2.55 8.60
C PHE A 82 -8.88 -3.53 8.66
N HIS A 83 -9.19 -4.81 8.51
CA HIS A 83 -8.18 -5.87 8.60
C HIS A 83 -7.19 -5.83 7.41
N ARG A 84 -5.91 -6.09 7.68
CA ARG A 84 -4.84 -6.01 6.66
C ARG A 84 -5.09 -6.92 5.44
N ASN A 85 -5.66 -8.11 5.68
CA ASN A 85 -5.91 -9.11 4.65
C ASN A 85 -6.99 -8.69 3.63
N VAL A 86 -7.88 -7.74 3.99
CA VAL A 86 -8.90 -7.22 3.06
C VAL A 86 -8.44 -5.94 2.37
N ILE A 87 -7.64 -5.11 3.05
CA ILE A 87 -7.11 -3.86 2.48
C ILE A 87 -6.00 -4.13 1.47
N ALA A 88 -5.12 -5.12 1.71
CA ALA A 88 -4.01 -5.39 0.80
C ALA A 88 -4.47 -5.76 -0.64
N PRO A 89 -5.40 -6.70 -0.87
CA PRO A 89 -5.93 -6.98 -2.20
C PRO A 89 -6.56 -5.76 -2.88
N ALA A 90 -7.34 -4.97 -2.16
CA ALA A 90 -8.00 -3.78 -2.69
C ALA A 90 -6.98 -2.68 -3.05
N ALA A 91 -5.96 -2.46 -2.21
CA ALA A 91 -4.90 -1.50 -2.48
C ALA A 91 -4.06 -1.90 -3.71
N LEU A 92 -3.76 -3.19 -3.86
CA LEU A 92 -3.03 -3.72 -5.02
C LEU A 92 -3.86 -3.63 -6.30
N PHE A 93 -5.15 -3.95 -6.23
CA PHE A 93 -6.08 -3.82 -7.36
C PHE A 93 -6.16 -2.37 -7.85
N LEU A 94 -6.27 -1.41 -6.93
CA LEU A 94 -6.25 0.01 -7.25
C LEU A 94 -4.91 0.44 -7.87
N ALA A 95 -3.78 0.09 -7.23
CA ALA A 95 -2.46 0.44 -7.72
C ALA A 95 -2.19 -0.12 -9.12
N ALA A 96 -2.62 -1.36 -9.39
CA ALA A 96 -2.50 -1.98 -10.71
C ALA A 96 -3.26 -1.21 -11.79
N LYS A 97 -4.42 -0.63 -11.47
CA LYS A 97 -5.14 0.25 -12.40
C LYS A 97 -4.43 1.57 -12.63
N VAL A 98 -3.90 2.19 -11.57
CA VAL A 98 -3.20 3.49 -11.66
C VAL A 98 -1.88 3.40 -12.41
N GLU A 99 -1.16 2.30 -12.26
CA GLU A 99 0.12 2.06 -12.95
C GLU A 99 -0.06 1.41 -14.34
N GLU A 100 -1.27 1.48 -14.91
CA GLU A 100 -1.60 0.96 -16.26
C GLU A 100 -1.29 -0.55 -16.44
N GLN A 101 -1.40 -1.33 -15.37
CA GLN A 101 -1.27 -2.79 -15.37
C GLN A 101 -2.53 -3.48 -14.80
N PRO A 102 -3.75 -3.16 -15.27
CA PRO A 102 -4.97 -3.65 -14.67
C PRO A 102 -5.02 -5.18 -14.65
N ARG A 103 -5.58 -5.72 -13.58
CA ARG A 103 -5.83 -7.16 -13.38
C ARG A 103 -7.31 -7.39 -13.18
N LYS A 104 -7.82 -8.53 -13.66
CA LYS A 104 -9.23 -8.90 -13.46
C LYS A 104 -9.50 -9.07 -11.97
N LEU A 105 -10.63 -8.55 -11.50
CA LEU A 105 -11.05 -8.65 -10.09
C LEU A 105 -11.03 -10.10 -9.59
N GLU A 106 -11.59 -11.02 -10.38
CA GLU A 106 -11.58 -12.47 -10.10
C GLU A 106 -10.16 -13.00 -9.85
N HIS A 107 -9.20 -12.57 -10.67
CA HIS A 107 -7.82 -13.03 -10.55
C HIS A 107 -7.16 -12.51 -9.26
N VAL A 108 -7.44 -11.25 -8.89
CA VAL A 108 -6.96 -10.68 -7.63
C VAL A 108 -7.54 -11.43 -6.43
N ILE A 109 -8.84 -11.75 -6.44
CA ILE A 109 -9.50 -12.50 -5.36
C ILE A 109 -8.91 -13.92 -5.25
N LYS A 110 -8.74 -14.63 -6.36
CA LYS A 110 -8.14 -15.97 -6.37
C LYS A 110 -6.71 -15.96 -5.83
N VAL A 111 -5.90 -14.97 -6.22
CA VAL A 111 -4.53 -14.82 -5.70
C VAL A 111 -4.53 -14.46 -4.22
N ALA A 112 -5.41 -13.56 -3.78
CA ALA A 112 -5.55 -13.20 -2.37
C ALA A 112 -5.90 -14.43 -1.52
N HIS A 113 -6.91 -15.20 -1.94
CA HIS A 113 -7.32 -16.44 -1.27
C HIS A 113 -6.17 -17.46 -1.23
N ALA A 114 -5.47 -17.68 -2.33
CA ALA A 114 -4.32 -18.60 -2.37
C ALA A 114 -3.13 -18.16 -1.48
N CYS A 115 -2.95 -16.85 -1.24
CA CYS A 115 -1.91 -16.35 -0.33
C CYS A 115 -2.32 -16.49 1.15
N LEU A 116 -3.61 -16.26 1.44
CA LEU A 116 -4.12 -16.26 2.81
C LEU A 116 -4.45 -17.67 3.32
N ASN A 117 -4.98 -18.52 2.43
CA ASN A 117 -5.42 -19.87 2.73
C ASN A 117 -4.81 -20.88 1.75
N PRO A 118 -3.50 -21.18 1.83
CA PRO A 118 -2.82 -22.03 0.83
C PRO A 118 -3.33 -23.47 0.75
N GLN A 119 -4.01 -23.95 1.80
CA GLN A 119 -4.53 -25.32 1.88
C GLN A 119 -5.98 -25.45 1.41
N GLU A 120 -6.67 -24.33 1.18
CA GLU A 120 -8.06 -24.34 0.73
C GLU A 120 -8.15 -24.37 -0.81
N PRO A 121 -9.17 -25.04 -1.38
CA PRO A 121 -9.41 -25.01 -2.81
C PRO A 121 -9.77 -23.60 -3.27
N SER A 122 -9.53 -23.31 -4.55
CA SER A 122 -9.86 -22.00 -5.13
C SER A 122 -11.35 -21.67 -4.96
N PRO A 123 -11.70 -20.41 -4.66
CA PRO A 123 -13.09 -20.02 -4.42
C PRO A 123 -13.95 -20.26 -5.66
N ASP A 124 -15.15 -20.80 -5.45
CA ASP A 124 -16.14 -20.97 -6.51
C ASP A 124 -16.73 -19.61 -6.88
N VAL A 125 -16.56 -19.22 -8.14
CA VAL A 125 -17.00 -17.94 -8.71
C VAL A 125 -18.52 -17.78 -8.67
N ARG A 126 -19.28 -18.88 -8.59
CA ARG A 126 -20.74 -18.86 -8.50
C ARG A 126 -21.27 -18.81 -7.08
N SER A 127 -20.39 -18.96 -6.08
CA SER A 127 -20.81 -18.93 -4.68
C SER A 127 -21.19 -17.52 -4.23
N ASP A 128 -22.22 -17.41 -3.38
CA ASP A 128 -22.62 -16.13 -2.78
C ASP A 128 -21.47 -15.49 -1.98
N ALA A 129 -20.62 -16.32 -1.37
CA ALA A 129 -19.44 -15.86 -0.63
C ALA A 129 -18.43 -15.14 -1.55
N TYR A 130 -18.16 -15.68 -2.73
CA TYR A 130 -17.29 -15.02 -3.71
C TYR A 130 -17.91 -13.72 -4.24
N LEU A 131 -19.21 -13.73 -4.54
CA LEU A 131 -19.92 -12.53 -5.01
C LEU A 131 -19.87 -11.42 -3.95
N GLN A 132 -20.05 -11.75 -2.68
CA GLN A 132 -19.90 -10.80 -1.58
C GLN A 132 -18.47 -10.27 -1.48
N GLN A 133 -17.46 -11.14 -1.53
CA GLN A 133 -16.05 -10.73 -1.50
C GLN A 133 -15.70 -9.78 -2.66
N ALA A 134 -16.24 -10.04 -3.86
CA ALA A 134 -16.04 -9.19 -5.01
C ALA A 134 -16.67 -7.80 -4.82
N GLN A 135 -17.89 -7.73 -4.28
CA GLN A 135 -18.53 -6.46 -3.93
C GLN A 135 -17.75 -5.71 -2.85
N ASP A 136 -17.33 -6.41 -1.79
CA ASP A 136 -16.56 -5.84 -0.68
C ASP A 136 -15.24 -5.24 -1.18
N LEU A 137 -14.53 -5.92 -2.09
CA LEU A 137 -13.28 -5.42 -2.66
C LEU A 137 -13.50 -4.11 -3.43
N VAL A 138 -14.57 -4.02 -4.23
CA VAL A 138 -14.93 -2.79 -4.96
C VAL A 138 -15.30 -1.65 -4.00
N ILE A 139 -16.03 -1.96 -2.92
CA ILE A 139 -16.36 -0.98 -1.88
C ILE A 139 -15.09 -0.50 -1.17
N LEU A 140 -14.20 -1.42 -0.78
CA LEU A 140 -12.94 -1.10 -0.14
C LEU A 140 -12.02 -0.27 -1.02
N GLU A 141 -11.98 -0.55 -2.33
CA GLU A 141 -11.28 0.30 -3.29
C GLU A 141 -11.78 1.76 -3.23
N SER A 142 -13.10 1.96 -3.26
CA SER A 142 -13.69 3.29 -3.16
C SER A 142 -13.32 3.97 -1.83
N ILE A 143 -13.34 3.22 -0.72
CA ILE A 143 -12.93 3.72 0.59
C ILE A 143 -11.45 4.11 0.59
N ILE A 144 -10.57 3.34 -0.04
CA ILE A 144 -9.14 3.67 -0.16
C ILE A 144 -8.98 4.96 -0.96
N LEU A 145 -9.63 5.09 -2.12
CA LEU A 145 -9.58 6.30 -2.95
C LEU A 145 -10.01 7.55 -2.17
N GLN A 146 -11.13 7.46 -1.46
CA GLN A 146 -11.64 8.57 -0.64
C GLN A 146 -10.68 8.89 0.53
N THR A 147 -10.13 7.86 1.17
CA THR A 147 -9.18 8.03 2.29
C THR A 147 -7.88 8.71 1.83
N LEU A 148 -7.41 8.36 0.63
CA LEU A 148 -6.26 9.02 0.00
C LEU A 148 -6.62 10.38 -0.62
N ALA A 149 -7.89 10.79 -0.54
CA ALA A 149 -8.42 11.99 -1.19
C ALA A 149 -8.04 12.08 -2.67
N PHE A 150 -8.07 10.94 -3.37
CA PHE A 150 -7.71 10.81 -4.79
C PHE A 150 -6.26 11.23 -5.13
N GLU A 151 -5.37 11.36 -4.13
CA GLU A 151 -3.95 11.58 -4.35
C GLU A 151 -3.24 10.24 -4.61
N ILE A 152 -3.43 9.74 -5.83
CA ILE A 152 -2.98 8.42 -6.29
C ILE A 152 -1.62 8.45 -7.01
N THR A 153 -1.10 9.63 -7.35
CA THR A 153 0.23 9.75 -7.96
C THR A 153 1.30 9.68 -6.88
N ILE A 154 2.08 8.59 -6.85
CA ILE A 154 3.15 8.38 -5.87
C ILE A 154 4.51 8.56 -6.53
N ASP A 155 5.33 9.47 -5.99
CA ASP A 155 6.75 9.53 -6.36
C ASP A 155 7.54 8.53 -5.52
N HIS A 156 8.26 7.64 -6.19
CA HIS A 156 9.02 6.57 -5.56
C HIS A 156 10.51 6.94 -5.44
N PRO A 157 11.17 6.60 -4.32
CA PRO A 157 12.58 6.91 -4.12
C PRO A 157 13.49 6.24 -5.15
N HIS A 158 13.07 5.12 -5.74
CA HIS A 158 13.79 4.38 -6.77
C HIS A 158 14.19 5.25 -7.97
N THR A 159 13.32 6.18 -8.38
CA THR A 159 13.59 7.11 -9.49
C THR A 159 14.80 8.00 -9.19
N HIS A 160 14.92 8.46 -7.95
CA HIS A 160 16.02 9.31 -7.51
C HIS A 160 17.31 8.51 -7.33
N VAL A 161 17.22 7.28 -6.82
CA VAL A 161 18.38 6.38 -6.69
C VAL A 161 19.01 6.10 -8.07
N VAL A 162 18.20 5.81 -9.08
CA VAL A 162 18.68 5.54 -10.45
C VAL A 162 19.35 6.78 -11.06
N LYS A 163 18.74 7.97 -10.91
CA LYS A 163 19.33 9.22 -11.40
C LYS A 163 20.69 9.50 -10.74
N CYS A 164 20.77 9.31 -9.43
CA CYS A 164 22.02 9.48 -8.70
C CYS A 164 23.09 8.48 -9.19
N THR A 165 22.81 7.18 -9.22
CA THR A 165 23.81 6.19 -9.63
C THR A 165 24.33 6.41 -11.05
N GLN A 166 23.46 6.84 -11.97
CA GLN A 166 23.85 7.23 -13.33
C GLN A 166 24.73 8.48 -13.35
N HIS A 167 24.36 9.52 -12.59
CA HIS A 167 25.13 10.77 -12.51
C HIS A 167 26.53 10.55 -11.96
N TRP A 168 26.68 9.67 -10.97
CA TRP A 168 27.96 9.34 -10.33
C TRP A 168 28.73 8.21 -11.05
N GLY A 169 28.23 7.69 -12.18
CA GLY A 169 28.93 6.66 -12.96
C GLY A 169 29.09 5.32 -12.26
N ILE A 170 28.20 4.99 -11.30
CA ILE A 170 28.29 3.75 -10.53
C ILE A 170 27.91 2.58 -11.45
N SER A 171 28.90 1.75 -11.78
CA SER A 171 28.71 0.57 -12.63
C SER A 171 28.06 -0.57 -11.84
N ARG A 172 27.22 -1.38 -12.51
CA ARG A 172 26.70 -2.62 -11.91
C ARG A 172 27.86 -3.58 -11.69
N THR A 173 28.18 -3.90 -10.45
CA THR A 173 29.07 -5.02 -10.15
C THR A 173 28.35 -6.30 -10.53
N SER A 174 28.72 -6.93 -11.65
CA SER A 174 28.21 -8.24 -12.03
C SER A 174 28.59 -9.25 -10.94
N ARG A 175 27.59 -9.84 -10.28
CA ARG A 175 27.74 -11.10 -9.57
C ARG A 175 27.19 -12.21 -10.44
#